data_AF-A0A643FFQ3-F1
#
_entry.id   AF-A0A643FFQ3-F1
#
_cell.length_a   1.000
_cell.length_b   1.000
_cell.length_c   1.000
_cell.angle_alpha   90.00
_cell.angle_beta   90.00
_cell.angle_gamma   90.00
#
_symmetry.space_group_name_H-M   'P 1'
#
loop_
_entity.id
_entity.type
_entity.pdbx_description
1 polymer ?
#
loop_
_entity_poly.entity_id
_entity_poly.type
_entity_poly.pdbx_seq_one_letter_code
_entity_poly.pdbx_strand_id
1 'polypeptide(L)'
;MWFGKPRKDPASAQAAAQARAVTGRTAEDRALAHLQGQGLRLVQRNYRVARGPSRRGGEIDLILRERDGTLVFVEVRARQGAGHGGAAASVTFAKQRSLVYAAQHYLMRLSAVPPCRFDVVAIDGEALEWLRGAFDAG
;
A
#
# COMPACT_ATOMS: atom_id res chain seq x y z
N MET A 1 4.99 41.71 -22.21
CA MET A 1 4.35 41.63 -20.87
C MET A 1 4.19 40.16 -20.52
N TRP A 2 4.97 39.66 -19.55
CA TRP A 2 4.96 38.24 -19.13
C TRP A 2 4.21 38.15 -17.81
N PHE A 3 3.02 37.55 -17.79
CA PHE A 3 2.27 37.31 -16.56
C PHE A 3 2.93 36.17 -15.79
N GLY A 4 3.49 36.49 -14.61
CA GLY A 4 4.06 35.50 -13.70
C GLY A 4 2.99 34.53 -13.20
N LYS A 5 3.20 33.22 -13.39
CA LYS A 5 2.36 32.19 -12.77
C LYS A 5 2.41 32.33 -11.24
N PRO A 6 1.27 32.22 -10.53
CA PRO A 6 1.28 32.28 -9.08
C PRO A 6 2.13 31.15 -8.50
N ARG A 7 3.06 31.49 -7.59
CA ARG A 7 3.86 30.52 -6.85
C ARG A 7 2.93 29.81 -5.87
N LYS A 8 2.95 28.47 -5.85
CA LYS A 8 2.10 27.65 -4.98
C LYS A 8 2.53 27.83 -3.52
N ASP A 9 1.60 28.15 -2.62
CA ASP A 9 1.90 28.42 -1.22
C ASP A 9 2.41 27.15 -0.49
N PRO A 10 3.61 27.16 0.11
CA PRO A 10 4.21 25.98 0.73
C PRO A 10 3.39 25.44 1.93
N ALA A 11 2.70 26.33 2.66
CA ALA A 11 1.81 25.93 3.76
C ALA A 11 0.60 25.09 3.28
N SER A 12 0.04 25.42 2.11
CA SER A 12 -1.09 24.68 1.53
C SER A 12 -0.70 23.26 1.10
N ALA A 13 0.52 23.09 0.58
CA ALA A 13 1.06 21.79 0.19
C ALA A 13 1.32 20.90 1.41
N GLN A 14 1.80 21.46 2.51
CA GLN A 14 2.07 20.74 3.74
C GLN A 14 0.79 20.27 4.43
N ALA A 15 -0.25 21.11 4.48
CA ALA A 15 -1.57 20.73 4.98
C ALA A 15 -2.21 19.62 4.15
N ALA A 16 -2.14 19.68 2.82
CA ALA A 16 -2.65 18.63 1.94
C ALA A 16 -1.90 17.29 2.11
N ALA A 17 -0.58 17.33 2.30
CA ALA A 17 0.22 16.13 2.58
C ALA A 17 -0.13 15.51 3.93
N GLN A 18 -0.35 16.33 4.97
CA GLN A 18 -0.80 15.86 6.28
C GLN A 18 -2.21 15.26 6.22
N ALA A 19 -3.16 15.92 5.55
CA ALA A 19 -4.51 15.38 5.35
C ALA A 19 -4.46 14.03 4.62
N ARG A 20 -3.65 13.92 3.56
CA ARG A 20 -3.47 12.65 2.83
C ARG A 20 -2.84 11.56 3.70
N ALA A 21 -1.91 11.91 4.58
CA ALA A 21 -1.31 10.96 5.52
C ALA A 21 -2.31 10.48 6.59
N VAL A 22 -3.17 11.38 7.10
CA VAL A 22 -4.26 11.02 8.04
C VAL A 22 -5.30 10.13 7.36
N THR A 23 -5.74 10.48 6.15
CA THR A 23 -6.63 9.63 5.35
C THR A 23 -6.00 8.26 5.09
N GLY A 24 -4.71 8.22 4.74
CA GLY A 24 -3.97 6.98 4.52
C GLY A 24 -3.93 6.09 5.77
N ARG A 25 -3.62 6.66 6.95
CA ARG A 25 -3.62 5.90 8.20
C ARG A 25 -5.00 5.35 8.55
N THR A 26 -6.04 6.17 8.38
CA THR A 26 -7.43 5.77 8.65
C THR A 26 -7.86 4.64 7.71
N ALA A 27 -7.46 4.71 6.43
CA ALA A 27 -7.70 3.64 5.46
C ALA A 27 -6.94 2.35 5.83
N GLU A 28 -5.68 2.46 6.25
CA GLU A 28 -4.87 1.31 6.68
C GLU A 28 -5.49 0.61 7.90
N ASP A 29 -5.97 1.36 8.88
CA ASP A 29 -6.64 0.80 10.06
C ASP A 29 -7.94 0.06 9.70
N ARG A 30 -8.74 0.63 8.80
CA ARG A 30 -9.97 -0.02 8.30
C ARG A 30 -9.67 -1.28 7.49
N ALA A 31 -8.67 -1.23 6.62
CA ALA A 31 -8.22 -2.39 5.86
C ALA A 31 -7.75 -3.51 6.80
N LEU A 32 -6.95 -3.17 7.80
CA LEU A 32 -6.46 -4.10 8.80
C LEU A 32 -7.61 -4.75 9.59
N ALA A 33 -8.55 -3.94 10.09
CA ALA A 33 -9.70 -4.44 10.84
C ALA A 33 -10.55 -5.40 9.99
N HIS A 34 -10.80 -5.06 8.72
CA HIS A 34 -11.51 -5.94 7.79
C HIS A 34 -10.77 -7.27 7.60
N LEU A 35 -9.47 -7.25 7.28
CA LEU A 35 -8.67 -8.45 7.03
C LEU A 35 -8.55 -9.34 8.28
N GLN A 36 -8.44 -8.74 9.47
CA GLN A 36 -8.46 -9.48 10.73
C GLN A 36 -9.83 -10.13 10.99
N GLY A 37 -10.93 -9.44 10.67
CA GLY A 37 -12.27 -10.02 10.70
C GLY A 37 -12.43 -11.21 9.74
N GLN A 38 -11.66 -11.24 8.65
CA GLN A 38 -11.58 -12.37 7.70
C GLN A 38 -10.62 -13.49 8.18
N GLY A 39 -10.01 -13.34 9.36
CA GLY A 39 -9.19 -14.37 9.99
C GLY A 39 -7.70 -14.28 9.67
N LEU A 40 -7.24 -13.24 8.97
CA LEU A 40 -5.81 -12.99 8.76
C LEU A 40 -5.19 -12.41 10.04
N ARG A 41 -3.95 -12.82 10.33
CA ARG A 41 -3.20 -12.30 11.48
C ARG A 41 -2.20 -11.26 11.01
N LEU A 42 -2.18 -10.10 11.66
CA LEU A 42 -1.18 -9.07 11.40
C LEU A 42 0.22 -9.60 11.74
N VAL A 43 1.15 -9.41 10.81
CA VAL A 43 2.58 -9.71 11.01
C VAL A 43 3.37 -8.41 11.15
N GLN A 44 3.15 -7.46 10.23
CA GLN A 44 3.85 -6.17 10.27
C GLN A 44 3.05 -5.09 9.52
N ARG A 45 3.15 -3.84 9.98
CA ARG A 45 2.62 -2.65 9.28
C ARG A 45 3.77 -1.81 8.73
N ASN A 46 3.51 -1.03 7.69
CA ASN A 46 4.39 0.01 7.18
C ASN A 46 5.83 -0.47 6.94
N TYR A 47 5.99 -1.65 6.33
CA TYR A 47 7.30 -2.24 6.07
C TYR A 47 8.00 -1.50 4.94
N ARG A 48 9.17 -0.91 5.21
CA ARG A 48 9.91 -0.06 4.28
C ARG A 48 11.33 -0.59 4.11
N VAL A 49 11.82 -0.56 2.87
CA VAL A 49 13.18 -0.98 2.50
C VAL A 49 13.85 0.18 1.77
N ALA A 50 15.05 0.55 2.20
CA ALA A 50 15.89 1.54 1.52
C ALA A 50 16.80 0.87 0.48
N ARG A 51 17.11 1.58 -0.61
CA ARG A 51 18.12 1.18 -1.62
C ARG A 51 19.43 1.98 -1.50
N GLY A 52 19.57 2.78 -0.44
CA GLY A 52 20.71 3.64 -0.18
C GLY A 52 20.32 4.87 0.64
N PRO A 53 21.28 5.77 0.96
CA PRO A 53 21.06 6.91 1.85
C PRO A 53 19.96 7.87 1.40
N SER A 54 19.74 7.96 0.09
CA SER A 54 18.80 8.92 -0.53
C SER A 54 17.69 8.26 -1.34
N ARG A 55 17.64 6.93 -1.45
CA ARG A 55 16.65 6.21 -2.27
C ARG A 55 15.78 5.28 -1.45
N ARG A 56 14.46 5.50 -1.55
CA ARG A 56 13.45 4.50 -1.15
C ARG A 56 13.50 3.33 -2.12
N GLY A 57 13.48 2.12 -1.58
CA GLY A 57 13.47 0.88 -2.35
C GLY A 57 12.07 0.36 -2.56
N GLY A 58 11.44 -0.08 -1.48
CA GLY A 58 10.12 -0.71 -1.51
C GLY A 58 9.34 -0.44 -0.25
N GLU A 59 8.02 -0.56 -0.35
CA GLU A 59 7.10 -0.35 0.76
C GLU A 59 5.89 -1.27 0.64
N ILE A 60 5.50 -1.87 1.76
CA ILE A 60 4.28 -2.66 1.94
C ILE A 60 3.51 -2.08 3.12
N ASP A 61 2.24 -1.78 2.93
CA ASP A 61 1.40 -1.17 3.97
C ASP A 61 1.09 -2.18 5.07
N LEU A 62 0.66 -3.40 4.70
CA LEU A 62 0.38 -4.48 5.65
C LEU A 62 0.99 -5.80 5.18
N ILE A 63 1.63 -6.51 6.11
CA ILE A 63 2.03 -7.91 5.96
C ILE A 63 1.17 -8.71 6.92
N LEU A 64 0.41 -9.66 6.39
CA LEU A 64 -0.45 -10.54 7.18
C LEU A 64 -0.13 -12.01 6.91
N ARG A 65 -0.68 -12.88 7.74
CA ARG A 65 -0.57 -14.34 7.62
C ARG A 65 -1.95 -14.98 7.63
N GLU A 66 -2.22 -15.83 6.65
CA GLU A 66 -3.39 -16.70 6.59
C GLU A 66 -3.26 -17.89 7.54
N ARG A 67 -4.36 -18.62 7.75
CA ARG A 67 -4.40 -19.80 8.64
C ARG A 67 -3.51 -20.94 8.15
N ASP A 68 -3.35 -21.07 6.82
CA ASP A 68 -2.49 -22.08 6.18
C ASP A 68 -1.00 -21.70 6.19
N GLY A 69 -0.66 -20.52 6.73
CA GLY A 69 0.72 -20.02 6.80
C GLY A 69 1.15 -19.14 5.62
N THR A 70 0.29 -18.93 4.61
CA THR A 70 0.54 -18.01 3.49
C THR A 70 0.81 -16.59 4.00
N LEU A 71 1.87 -15.95 3.49
CA LEU A 71 2.13 -14.53 3.73
C LEU A 71 1.42 -13.68 2.68
N VAL A 72 0.66 -12.71 3.15
CA VAL A 72 -0.11 -11.79 2.31
C VAL A 72 0.48 -10.39 2.42
N PHE A 73 0.97 -9.88 1.30
CA PHE A 73 1.52 -8.53 1.18
C PHE A 73 0.45 -7.61 0.60
N VAL A 74 -0.05 -6.67 1.41
CA VAL A 74 -1.21 -5.85 1.07
C VAL A 74 -0.79 -4.41 0.83
N GLU A 75 -1.27 -3.87 -0.28
CA GLU A 75 -1.31 -2.42 -0.54
C GLU A 75 -2.70 -1.88 -0.22
N VAL A 76 -2.78 -0.76 0.51
CA VAL A 76 -4.04 -0.09 0.86
C VAL A 76 -4.18 1.20 0.05
N ARG A 77 -5.31 1.34 -0.67
CA ARG A 77 -5.58 2.50 -1.52
C ARG A 77 -6.84 3.24 -1.07
N ALA A 78 -6.65 4.43 -0.50
CA ALA A 78 -7.74 5.39 -0.35
C ALA A 78 -8.02 6.07 -1.69
N ARG A 79 -9.26 5.98 -2.17
CA ARG A 79 -9.76 6.75 -3.31
C ARG A 79 -10.23 8.13 -2.86
N GLN A 80 -10.03 9.11 -3.72
CA GLN A 80 -10.53 10.48 -3.57
C GLN A 80 -11.24 10.81 -4.88
N GLY A 81 -12.40 10.18 -5.13
CA GLY A 81 -13.24 10.40 -6.30
C GLY A 81 -13.27 9.27 -7.34
N ALA A 82 -14.27 9.36 -8.23
CA ALA A 82 -14.64 8.36 -9.25
C ALA A 82 -13.68 8.32 -10.47
N GLY A 83 -12.37 8.28 -10.23
CA GLY A 83 -11.40 8.04 -11.29
C GLY A 83 -11.59 6.64 -11.89
N HIS A 84 -11.72 6.57 -13.21
CA HIS A 84 -11.89 5.32 -13.96
C HIS A 84 -10.68 4.38 -13.76
N GLY A 85 -10.95 3.11 -13.45
CA GLY A 85 -9.95 2.07 -13.20
C GLY A 85 -10.23 1.32 -11.89
N GLY A 86 -10.45 0.01 -11.95
CA GLY A 86 -10.66 -0.84 -10.77
C GLY A 86 -9.46 -0.86 -9.81
N ALA A 87 -9.62 -1.41 -8.60
CA ALA A 87 -8.58 -1.35 -7.59
C ALA A 87 -7.26 -2.03 -8.04
N ALA A 88 -7.33 -3.11 -8.81
CA ALA A 88 -6.17 -3.74 -9.44
C ALA A 88 -5.44 -2.78 -10.40
N ALA A 89 -6.19 -2.06 -11.26
CA ALA A 89 -5.62 -1.10 -12.20
C ALA A 89 -4.93 0.09 -11.50
N SER A 90 -5.25 0.35 -10.24
CA SER A 90 -4.61 1.40 -9.43
C SER A 90 -3.19 1.03 -8.94
N VAL A 91 -2.82 -0.26 -9.01
CA VAL A 91 -1.47 -0.73 -8.69
C VAL A 91 -0.65 -0.81 -9.97
N THR A 92 -0.06 0.33 -10.32
CA THR A 92 0.81 0.47 -11.48
C THR A 92 1.99 -0.50 -11.44
N PHE A 93 2.55 -0.83 -12.59
CA PHE A 93 3.75 -1.68 -12.69
C PHE A 93 4.91 -1.20 -11.80
N ALA A 94 5.11 0.11 -11.70
CA ALA A 94 6.12 0.68 -10.81
C ALA A 94 5.84 0.34 -9.33
N LYS A 95 4.58 0.36 -8.92
CA LYS A 95 4.18 -0.01 -7.56
C LYS A 95 4.27 -1.51 -7.31
N GLN A 96 3.89 -2.35 -8.28
CA GLN A 96 4.10 -3.80 -8.20
C GLN A 96 5.58 -4.13 -7.97
N ARG A 97 6.50 -3.53 -8.75
CA ARG A 97 7.95 -3.71 -8.54
C ARG A 97 8.43 -3.24 -7.17
N SER A 98 7.86 -2.17 -6.64
CA SER A 98 8.16 -1.66 -5.30
C SER A 98 7.72 -2.63 -4.19
N LEU A 99 6.51 -3.18 -4.32
CA LEU A 99 5.96 -4.20 -3.42
C LEU A 99 6.77 -5.49 -3.47
N VAL A 100 7.06 -6.01 -4.67
CA VAL A 100 7.88 -7.22 -4.87
C VAL A 100 9.27 -7.04 -4.25
N TYR A 101 9.92 -5.90 -4.47
CA TYR A 101 11.23 -5.63 -3.88
C TYR A 101 11.19 -5.64 -2.35
N ALA A 102 10.15 -5.04 -1.75
CA ALA A 102 9.99 -5.07 -0.30
C ALA A 102 9.69 -6.49 0.21
N ALA A 103 8.82 -7.23 -0.47
CA ALA A 103 8.48 -8.60 -0.11
C ALA A 103 9.71 -9.51 -0.13
N GLN A 104 10.52 -9.45 -1.19
CA GLN A 104 11.79 -10.19 -1.28
C GLN A 104 12.70 -9.90 -0.08
N HIS A 105 12.85 -8.62 0.28
CA HIS A 105 13.70 -8.22 1.40
C HIS A 105 13.15 -8.63 2.78
N TYR A 106 11.82 -8.76 2.89
CA TYR A 106 11.18 -9.34 4.06
C TYR A 106 11.43 -10.84 4.15
N LEU A 107 11.24 -11.56 3.04
CA LEU A 107 11.37 -13.01 2.94
C LEU A 107 12.81 -13.49 3.20
N MET A 108 13.84 -12.71 2.85
CA MET A 108 15.24 -13.00 3.18
C MET A 108 15.53 -13.12 4.69
N ARG A 109 14.60 -12.68 5.55
CA ARG A 109 14.73 -12.77 7.01
C ARG A 109 14.16 -14.07 7.58
N LEU A 110 13.49 -14.86 6.74
CA LEU A 110 12.82 -16.10 7.15
C LEU A 110 13.71 -17.30 6.85
N SER A 111 13.65 -18.33 7.69
CA SER A 111 14.37 -19.59 7.47
C SER A 111 13.82 -20.40 6.29
N ALA A 112 12.54 -20.22 5.96
CA ALA A 112 11.88 -20.83 4.82
C ALA A 112 10.86 -19.85 4.22
N VAL A 113 10.74 -19.85 2.90
CA VAL A 113 9.79 -19.01 2.18
C VAL A 113 8.43 -19.71 2.12
N PRO A 114 7.38 -19.17 2.77
CA PRO A 114 6.04 -19.73 2.66
C PRO A 114 5.39 -19.35 1.32
N PRO A 115 4.23 -19.92 0.98
CA PRO A 115 3.38 -19.37 -0.08
C PRO A 115 3.15 -17.88 0.16
N CYS A 116 3.12 -17.12 -0.93
CA CYS A 116 3.02 -15.66 -0.90
C CYS A 116 1.92 -15.18 -1.84
N ARG A 117 1.21 -14.12 -1.46
CA ARG A 117 0.18 -13.48 -2.28
C ARG A 117 0.25 -11.96 -2.15
N PHE A 118 0.04 -11.25 -3.24
CA PHE A 118 -0.10 -9.80 -3.24
C PHE A 118 -1.58 -9.41 -3.35
N ASP A 119 -2.08 -8.70 -2.34
CA ASP A 119 -3.46 -8.27 -2.27
C ASP A 119 -3.57 -6.74 -2.32
N VAL A 120 -4.74 -6.25 -2.70
CA VAL A 120 -5.06 -4.82 -2.67
C VAL A 120 -6.34 -4.63 -1.89
N VAL A 121 -6.35 -3.67 -0.97
CA VAL A 121 -7.57 -3.18 -0.33
C VAL A 121 -7.82 -1.76 -0.80
N ALA A 122 -8.90 -1.55 -1.55
CA ALA A 122 -9.34 -0.23 -1.95
C ALA A 122 -10.48 0.26 -1.07
N ILE A 123 -10.41 1.53 -0.66
CA ILE A 123 -11.39 2.17 0.21
C ILE A 123 -11.87 3.45 -0.47
N ASP A 124 -13.18 3.57 -0.65
CA ASP A 124 -13.86 4.75 -1.20
C ASP A 124 -15.05 5.13 -0.33
N GLY A 125 -14.89 6.19 0.47
CA GLY A 125 -15.82 6.49 1.55
C GLY A 125 -15.99 5.26 2.46
N GLU A 126 -17.23 4.78 2.59
CA GLU A 126 -17.55 3.59 3.38
C GLU A 126 -17.31 2.27 2.66
N ALA A 127 -17.22 2.27 1.33
CA ALA A 127 -17.00 1.07 0.54
C ALA A 127 -15.56 0.56 0.72
N LEU A 128 -15.43 -0.77 0.92
CA LEU A 128 -14.15 -1.48 0.99
C LEU A 128 -14.20 -2.66 0.02
N GLU A 129 -13.24 -2.70 -0.88
CA GLU A 129 -13.02 -3.79 -1.83
C GLU A 129 -11.69 -4.47 -1.51
N TRP A 130 -11.71 -5.78 -1.28
CA TRP A 130 -10.51 -6.59 -1.10
C TRP A 130 -10.29 -7.49 -2.32
N LEU A 131 -9.26 -7.16 -3.09
CA LEU A 131 -8.79 -7.95 -4.21
C LEU A 131 -7.67 -8.88 -3.77
N ARG A 132 -7.98 -10.18 -3.72
CA ARG A 132 -7.00 -11.24 -3.46
C ARG A 132 -6.21 -11.57 -4.72
N GLY A 133 -4.90 -11.73 -4.60
CA GLY A 133 -4.05 -12.07 -5.76
C GLY A 133 -4.14 -11.01 -6.86
N ALA A 134 -4.09 -9.74 -6.46
CA ALA A 134 -4.30 -8.61 -7.36
C ALA A 134 -3.25 -8.53 -8.48
N PHE A 135 -2.06 -9.10 -8.25
CA PHE A 135 -1.03 -9.32 -9.26
C PHE A 135 -0.04 -10.39 -8.78
N ASP A 136 0.68 -10.99 -9.73
CA ASP A 136 1.77 -11.93 -9.47
C ASP A 136 3.14 -11.23 -9.51
N ALA A 137 4.14 -11.83 -8.86
CA ALA A 137 5.49 -11.24 -8.78
C ALA A 137 6.28 -11.23 -10.11
N GLY A 138 5.76 -11.87 -11.15
CA GLY A 138 6.43 -12.09 -12.43
C GLY A 138 7.35 -13.30 -12.43
#